data_AF-A0ABD1I9P7-F1
#
_entry.id   AF-A0ABD1I9P7-F1
#
_cell.length_a   1.000
_cell.length_b   1.000
_cell.length_c   1.000
_cell.angle_alpha   90.00
_cell.angle_beta   90.00
_cell.angle_gamma   90.00
#
_symmetry.space_group_name_H-M   'P 1'
#
loop_
_entity.id
_entity.type
_entity.pdbx_description
1 polymer ?
#
loop_
_entity_poly.entity_id
_entity_poly.type
_entity_poly.pdbx_seq_one_letter_code
_entity_poly.pdbx_strand_id
1 'polypeptide(L)'
;MKISGRVLSTKPISLSRAAKLVSRFAAVENGSSPAVSIYLERTSDAFNRLLQSHSKADGDSQAKKKRKSGESEKSRSKKVKKELR
;
A
#
# COMPACT_ATOMS: atom_id res chain seq x y z
N MET A 1 28.74 -28.30 10.74
CA MET A 1 27.56 -28.76 9.97
C MET A 1 27.46 -27.95 8.69
N LYS A 2 27.13 -28.58 7.54
CA LYS A 2 26.83 -27.86 6.29
C LYS A 2 25.32 -27.81 6.12
N ILE A 3 24.79 -26.61 5.95
CA ILE A 3 23.37 -26.36 5.72
C ILE A 3 23.22 -25.95 4.25
N SER A 4 22.32 -26.61 3.52
CA SER A 4 21.99 -26.28 2.13
C SER A 4 20.48 -26.12 1.96
N GLY A 5 20.05 -25.20 1.10
CA GLY A 5 18.64 -24.98 0.76
C GLY A 5 18.44 -24.82 -0.74
N ARG A 6 17.22 -25.09 -1.22
CA ARG A 6 16.79 -24.87 -2.61
C ARG A 6 15.48 -24.06 -2.60
N VAL A 7 15.36 -23.12 -3.53
CA VAL A 7 14.13 -22.34 -3.72
C VAL A 7 13.07 -23.21 -4.41
N LEU A 8 11.90 -23.35 -3.78
CA LEU A 8 10.79 -24.12 -4.33
C LEU A 8 9.76 -23.25 -5.06
N SER A 9 9.68 -21.94 -4.75
CA SER A 9 8.69 -21.01 -5.30
C SER A 9 9.08 -19.55 -5.03
N THR A 10 8.73 -18.64 -5.94
CA THR A 10 9.02 -17.20 -5.85
C THR A 10 7.80 -16.34 -6.20
N LYS A 11 6.64 -16.63 -5.58
CA LYS A 11 5.42 -15.85 -5.81
C LYS A 11 5.61 -14.40 -5.30
N PRO A 12 5.36 -13.38 -6.13
CA PRO A 12 5.45 -11.99 -5.69
C PRO A 12 4.38 -11.68 -4.64
N ILE A 13 4.71 -10.79 -3.72
CA ILE A 13 3.80 -10.26 -2.69
C ILE A 13 3.82 -8.73 -2.73
N SER A 14 2.77 -8.10 -2.18
CA SER A 14 2.75 -6.63 -2.08
C SER A 14 3.82 -6.11 -1.12
N LEU A 15 4.29 -4.88 -1.36
CA LEU A 15 5.23 -4.21 -0.48
C LEU A 15 4.71 -4.07 0.95
N SER A 16 3.43 -3.72 1.10
CA SER A 16 2.78 -3.63 2.42
C SER A 16 2.78 -4.97 3.16
N ARG A 17 2.59 -6.08 2.44
CA ARG A 17 2.65 -7.42 3.01
C ARG A 17 4.08 -7.79 3.40
N ALA A 18 5.05 -7.48 2.56
CA ALA A 18 6.46 -7.72 2.84
C ALA A 18 6.92 -6.96 4.10
N ALA A 19 6.63 -5.66 4.19
CA ALA A 19 6.93 -4.86 5.37
C ALA A 19 6.31 -5.46 6.65
N LYS A 20 5.02 -5.84 6.60
CA LYS A 20 4.34 -6.46 7.74
C LYS A 20 4.96 -7.79 8.16
N LEU A 21 5.43 -8.61 7.22
CA LEU A 21 6.08 -9.89 7.53
C LEU A 21 7.44 -9.68 8.21
N VAL A 22 8.27 -8.78 7.67
CA VAL A 22 9.58 -8.46 8.23
C VAL A 22 9.45 -7.85 9.62
N SER A 23 8.56 -6.87 9.81
CA SER A 23 8.35 -6.24 11.13
C SER A 23 7.91 -7.26 12.18
N ARG A 24 7.01 -8.19 11.82
CA ARG A 24 6.58 -9.26 12.74
C ARG A 24 7.72 -10.21 13.06
N PHE A 25 8.55 -10.55 12.08
CA PHE A 25 9.69 -11.44 12.29
C PHE A 25 10.75 -10.81 13.19
N ALA A 26 11.05 -9.53 13.00
CA ALA A 26 12.01 -8.79 13.82
C ALA A 26 11.54 -8.61 15.28
N ALA A 27 10.23 -8.56 15.53
CA ALA A 27 9.66 -8.39 16.86
C ALA A 27 9.65 -9.67 17.71
N VAL A 28 9.92 -10.84 17.12
CA VAL A 28 9.94 -12.12 17.84
C VAL A 28 11.33 -12.36 18.41
N GLU A 29 11.40 -12.80 19.68
CA GLU A 29 12.63 -13.31 20.27
C GLU A 29 13.01 -14.63 19.60
N ASN A 30 14.03 -14.58 18.74
CA ASN A 30 14.40 -15.66 17.83
C ASN A 30 15.76 -16.29 18.17
N GLY A 31 16.33 -15.96 19.33
CA GLY A 31 17.64 -16.45 19.77
C GLY A 31 18.81 -16.06 18.86
N SER A 32 18.63 -15.04 18.01
CA SER A 32 19.67 -14.59 17.10
C SER A 32 20.78 -13.81 17.82
N SER A 33 21.98 -13.82 17.24
CA SER A 33 23.10 -13.02 17.75
C SER A 33 22.79 -11.51 17.67
N PRO A 34 23.39 -10.66 18.51
CA PRO A 34 23.13 -9.22 18.52
C PRO A 34 23.28 -8.54 17.15
N ALA A 35 24.29 -8.94 16.36
CA ALA A 35 24.51 -8.41 15.01
C ALA A 35 23.35 -8.74 14.06
N VAL A 36 22.78 -9.94 14.17
CA VAL A 36 21.62 -10.36 13.38
C VAL A 36 20.36 -9.62 13.82
N SER A 37 20.16 -9.42 15.13
CA SER A 37 19.04 -8.64 15.64
C SER A 37 19.03 -7.21 15.08
N ILE A 38 20.17 -6.52 15.11
CA ILE A 38 20.33 -5.16 14.54
C ILE A 38 20.05 -5.17 13.03
N TYR A 39 20.51 -6.20 12.32
CA TYR A 39 20.24 -6.33 10.90
C TYR A 39 18.73 -6.46 10.62
N LEU A 40 18.02 -7.28 11.39
CA LEU A 40 16.57 -7.46 11.24
C LEU A 40 15.80 -6.17 11.54
N GLU A 41 16.19 -5.43 12.57
CA GLU A 41 15.62 -4.13 12.92
C GLU A 41 15.80 -3.13 11.77
N ARG A 42 17.03 -2.96 11.27
CA ARG A 42 17.33 -2.08 10.13
C ARG A 42 16.57 -2.49 8.87
N THR A 43 16.39 -3.79 8.65
CA THR A 43 15.64 -4.30 7.50
C THR A 43 14.16 -3.95 7.63
N SER A 44 13.56 -4.16 8.81
CA SER A 44 12.18 -3.75 9.11
C SER A 44 11.98 -2.26 8.83
N ASP A 45 12.88 -1.40 9.33
CA ASP A 45 12.81 0.04 9.12
C ASP A 45 12.93 0.44 7.65
N ALA A 46 13.82 -0.20 6.89
CA ALA A 46 13.98 0.05 5.47
C ALA A 46 12.69 -0.26 4.69
N PHE A 47 12.04 -1.39 4.98
CA PHE A 47 10.76 -1.75 4.37
C PHE A 47 9.64 -0.78 4.74
N ASN A 48 9.57 -0.34 6.00
CA ASN A 48 8.58 0.64 6.45
C ASN A 48 8.80 1.99 5.77
N ARG A 49 10.05 2.44 5.62
CA ARG A 49 10.41 3.65 4.86
C ARG A 49 10.03 3.54 3.39
N LEU A 50 10.30 2.39 2.76
CA LEU A 50 9.94 2.13 1.37
C LEU A 50 8.41 2.15 1.18
N LEU A 51 7.65 1.62 2.13
CA LEU A 51 6.19 1.67 2.09
C LEU A 51 5.66 3.11 2.20
N GLN A 52 6.26 3.93 3.06
CA GLN A 52 5.88 5.33 3.23
C GLN A 52 6.27 6.22 2.04
N SER A 53 7.39 5.95 1.38
CA SER A 53 7.77 6.70 0.18
C SER A 53 6.85 6.38 -0.99
N HIS A 54 6.46 5.11 -1.15
CA HIS A 54 5.55 4.69 -2.21
C HIS A 54 4.13 5.24 -2.02
N SER A 55 3.61 5.25 -0.78
CA SER A 55 2.28 5.80 -0.50
C SER A 55 2.18 7.31 -0.76
N LYS A 56 3.26 8.05 -0.54
CA LYS A 56 3.34 9.49 -0.88
C LYS A 56 3.32 9.74 -2.39
N ALA A 57 3.89 8.85 -3.19
CA ALA A 57 3.83 8.96 -4.65
C ALA A 57 2.41 8.73 -5.19
N ASP A 58 1.66 7.81 -4.59
CA ASP A 58 0.26 7.53 -4.98
C ASP A 58 -0.72 8.60 -4.49
N GLY A 59 -0.42 9.29 -3.38
CA GLY A 59 -1.27 10.33 -2.78
C GLY A 59 -1.45 11.59 -3.65
N ASP A 60 -0.47 11.96 -4.46
CA ASP A 60 -0.58 13.10 -5.40
C ASP A 60 -1.51 12.80 -6.58
N SER A 61 -1.64 11.51 -6.94
CA SER A 61 -2.51 11.07 -8.04
C SER A 61 -4.00 11.06 -7.68
N GLN A 62 -4.35 10.85 -6.40
CA GLN A 62 -5.74 10.84 -5.92
C GLN A 62 -6.31 12.26 -5.69
N ALA A 63 -5.46 13.23 -5.33
CA ALA A 63 -5.86 14.63 -5.16
C ALA A 63 -6.34 15.27 -6.48
N LYS A 64 -5.86 14.80 -7.64
CA LYS A 64 -6.30 15.28 -8.96
C LYS A 64 -7.62 14.69 -9.45
N LYS A 65 -8.07 13.53 -8.94
CA LYS A 65 -9.30 12.87 -9.41
C LYS A 65 -10.59 13.42 -8.78
N LYS A 66 -10.51 14.09 -7.63
CA LYS A 66 -11.65 14.74 -6.97
C LYS A 66 -11.97 16.16 -7.46
N ARG A 67 -11.12 16.77 -8.29
CA ARG A 67 -11.30 18.15 -8.78
C ARG A 67 -11.88 18.27 -10.19
N LYS A 68 -12.20 17.16 -10.87
CA LYS A 68 -12.67 17.17 -12.28
C LYS A 68 -14.08 16.56 -12.49
N SER A 69 -14.93 16.53 -11.46
CA SER A 69 -16.32 16.06 -11.59
C SER A 69 -17.36 17.11 -11.17
N GLY A 70 -16.98 18.39 -11.19
CA GLY A 70 -17.80 19.48 -10.65
C GLY A 70 -18.06 20.63 -11.60
N GLU A 71 -17.98 20.48 -12.93
CA GLU A 71 -18.52 21.51 -13.83
C GLU A 71 -18.69 21.00 -15.28
N SER A 72 -19.95 20.79 -15.69
CA SER A 72 -20.49 21.18 -17.01
C SER A 72 -21.97 20.80 -17.13
N GLU A 73 -22.80 21.83 -17.01
CA GLU A 73 -24.05 22.12 -17.72
C GLU A 73 -24.96 21.00 -18.25
N LYS A 74 -26.26 21.11 -17.91
CA LYS A 74 -27.31 21.24 -18.94
C LYS A 74 -28.59 21.86 -18.36
N SER A 75 -28.70 23.17 -18.55
CA SER A 75 -29.97 23.88 -18.66
C SER A 75 -30.64 23.48 -19.99
N ARG A 76 -31.90 23.05 -19.96
CA ARG A 76 -33.00 23.33 -20.93
C ARG A 76 -34.11 22.25 -20.90
N SER A 77 -35.31 22.74 -20.62
CA SER A 77 -36.61 22.29 -21.16
C SER A 77 -37.24 20.98 -20.66
N LYS A 78 -38.32 21.13 -19.88
CA LYS A 78 -39.65 20.56 -20.21
C LYS A 78 -40.75 21.20 -19.35
N LYS A 79 -41.37 22.22 -19.96
CA LYS A 79 -42.71 22.70 -19.64
C LYS A 79 -43.73 21.58 -19.99
N VAL A 80 -44.84 21.54 -19.25
CA VAL A 80 -46.13 20.89 -19.55
C VAL A 80 -46.27 19.37 -19.25
N LYS A 81 -46.97 19.06 -18.16
CA LYS A 81 -48.12 18.12 -18.10
C LYS A 81 -49.03 18.61 -16.96
N LYS A 82 -49.95 19.53 -17.25
CA LYS A 82 -51.34 19.32 -17.68
C LYS A 82 -52.26 19.09 -16.46
N GLU A 83 -53.05 20.12 -16.19
CA GLU A 83 -54.34 20.09 -15.49
C GLU A 83 -55.25 18.94 -15.92
N LEU A 84 -56.34 18.78 -15.15
CA LEU A 84 -57.58 18.03 -15.40
C LEU A 84 -57.62 16.62 -14.80
N ARG A 85 -58.16 16.49 -13.59
CA ARG A 85 -59.61 16.38 -13.37
C ARG A 85 -60.00 16.70 -11.94
#